data_AF-A0A6P1KJE4-F1
#
_entry.id   AF-A0A6P1KJE4-F1
#
_cell.length_a   1.000
_cell.length_b   1.000
_cell.length_c   1.000
_cell.angle_alpha   90.00
_cell.angle_beta   90.00
_cell.angle_gamma   90.00
#
_symmetry.space_group_name_H-M   'P 1'
#
loop_
_entity.id
_entity.type
_entity.pdbx_description
1 polymer ?
#
loop_
_entity_poly.entity_id
_entity_poly.type
_entity_poly.pdbx_seq_one_letter_code
_entity_poly.pdbx_strand_id
1 'polypeptide(L)'
;MGIDDLNHQQQMSGLPNKQLISHLTKDEQIAVIFDRVAAYNQTHDTSKPLFFDTETTGGGRNDQIIEIAFCDSDRHVIIDTLIYTDRPSSPGAFKVHGIYPHELIEGRLGFA
;
A
#
# COMPACT_ATOMS: atom_id res chain seq x y z
N MET A 1 31.31 8.00 14.62
CA MET A 1 29.83 8.08 14.74
C MET A 1 29.28 8.38 13.36
N GLY A 2 29.16 7.34 12.53
CA GLY A 2 28.34 7.37 11.32
C GLY A 2 27.16 6.48 11.64
N ILE A 3 25.96 7.03 11.59
CA ILE A 3 24.73 6.24 11.73
C ILE A 3 24.55 5.57 10.37
N ASP A 4 24.60 4.24 10.36
CA ASP A 4 24.42 3.44 9.16
C ASP A 4 22.99 3.63 8.63
N ASP A 5 22.85 4.43 7.57
CA ASP A 5 21.60 4.65 6.80
C ASP A 5 21.16 3.39 6.00
N LEU A 6 21.68 2.21 6.33
CA LEU A 6 21.58 0.99 5.52
C LEU A 6 20.53 -0.02 5.97
N ASN A 7 19.59 0.35 6.85
CA ASN A 7 18.64 -0.63 7.41
C ASN A 7 17.15 -0.43 7.09
N HIS A 8 16.76 0.58 6.30
CA HIS A 8 15.35 0.74 5.94
C HIS A 8 14.94 0.00 4.64
N GLN A 9 15.84 -0.12 3.66
CA GLN A 9 15.48 -0.76 2.38
C GLN A 9 15.57 -2.29 2.39
N GLN A 10 16.31 -2.90 3.32
CA GLN A 10 16.50 -4.35 3.34
C GLN A 10 15.40 -5.14 4.08
N GLN A 11 14.44 -4.47 4.74
CA GLN A 11 13.34 -5.17 5.42
C GLN A 11 12.13 -5.49 4.53
N MET A 12 12.07 -5.00 3.29
CA MET A 12 10.93 -5.24 2.39
C MET A 12 11.22 -6.15 1.20
N SER A 13 12.42 -6.73 1.10
CA SER A 13 12.81 -7.59 -0.03
C SER A 13 12.25 -9.02 0.02
N GLY A 14 11.17 -9.27 0.78
CA GLY A 14 10.70 -10.61 1.11
C GLY A 14 9.19 -10.84 1.02
N LEU A 15 8.38 -9.87 0.60
CA LEU A 15 6.93 -10.08 0.50
C LEU A 15 6.55 -10.53 -0.93
N PRO A 16 5.87 -11.68 -1.08
CA PRO A 16 5.40 -12.16 -2.38
C PRO A 16 4.37 -11.17 -2.93
N ASN A 17 4.70 -10.55 -4.08
CA ASN A 17 3.84 -9.71 -4.92
C ASN A 17 2.75 -8.94 -4.15
N LYS A 18 2.98 -7.64 -3.86
CA LYS A 18 1.89 -6.67 -3.64
C LYS A 18 0.79 -6.99 -4.66
N GLN A 19 -0.34 -7.51 -4.20
CA GLN A 19 -1.38 -7.96 -5.14
C GLN A 19 -1.88 -6.71 -5.86
N LEU A 20 -1.53 -6.57 -7.15
CA LEU A 20 -1.94 -5.45 -7.98
C LEU A 20 -3.47 -5.49 -8.16
N ILE A 21 -4.17 -4.73 -7.33
CA ILE A 21 -5.60 -4.42 -7.50
C ILE A 21 -5.79 -3.04 -8.13
N SER A 22 -4.71 -2.35 -8.52
CA SER A 22 -4.74 -1.01 -9.12
C SER A 22 -5.55 -0.95 -10.42
N HIS A 23 -5.76 -2.09 -11.07
CA HIS A 23 -6.60 -2.22 -12.26
C HIS A 23 -8.11 -2.15 -11.98
N LEU A 24 -8.53 -2.37 -10.74
CA LEU A 24 -9.92 -2.30 -10.31
C LEU A 24 -10.35 -0.84 -10.10
N THR A 25 -11.65 -0.58 -10.20
CA THR A 25 -12.22 0.69 -9.73
C THR A 25 -12.00 0.87 -8.23
N LYS A 26 -12.09 2.11 -7.73
CA LYS A 26 -11.93 2.39 -6.29
C LYS A 26 -12.89 1.56 -5.42
N ASP A 27 -14.14 1.40 -5.85
CA ASP A 27 -15.14 0.64 -5.10
C ASP A 27 -14.81 -0.86 -5.06
N GLU A 28 -14.30 -1.41 -6.16
CA GLU A 28 -13.83 -2.79 -6.22
C GLU A 28 -12.56 -3.02 -5.38
N GLN A 29 -11.61 -2.08 -5.39
CA GLN A 29 -10.43 -2.13 -4.51
C GLN A 29 -10.86 -2.13 -3.03
N ILE A 30 -11.82 -1.28 -2.68
CA ILE A 30 -12.41 -1.23 -1.34
C ILE A 30 -13.04 -2.58 -0.98
N ALA A 31 -13.87 -3.16 -1.86
CA ALA A 31 -14.50 -4.45 -1.63
C ALA A 31 -13.47 -5.56 -1.36
N VAL A 32 -12.41 -5.63 -2.16
CA VAL A 32 -11.32 -6.61 -1.97
C VAL A 32 -10.63 -6.43 -0.61
N ILE A 33 -10.39 -5.18 -0.20
CA ILE A 33 -9.80 -4.88 1.12
C ILE A 33 -10.72 -5.39 2.24
N PHE A 34 -12.02 -5.11 2.15
CA PHE A 34 -13.00 -5.59 3.13
C PHE A 34 -13.08 -7.12 3.19
N ASP A 35 -13.08 -7.80 2.04
CA ASP A 35 -13.13 -9.26 1.98
C ASP A 35 -11.90 -9.90 2.62
N ARG A 36 -10.70 -9.33 2.38
CA ARG A 36 -9.45 -9.79 3.02
C ARG A 36 -9.48 -9.60 4.54
N VAL A 37 -9.95 -8.46 5.02
CA VAL A 37 -10.10 -8.20 6.47
C VAL A 37 -11.12 -9.16 7.09
N ALA A 38 -12.24 -9.40 6.40
CA ALA A 38 -13.26 -10.35 6.86
C ALA A 38 -12.71 -11.77 6.95
N ALA A 39 -11.94 -12.22 5.95
CA ALA A 39 -11.29 -13.54 5.96
C ALA A 39 -10.25 -13.66 7.08
N TYR A 40 -9.45 -12.61 7.32
CA TYR A 40 -8.52 -12.55 8.43
C TYR A 40 -9.25 -12.69 9.79
N ASN A 41 -10.34 -11.94 9.99
CA ASN A 41 -11.12 -11.94 11.23
C ASN A 41 -11.77 -13.30 11.58
N GLN A 42 -11.97 -14.18 10.60
CA GLN A 42 -12.52 -15.53 10.84
C GLN A 42 -11.51 -16.47 11.51
N THR A 43 -10.22 -16.18 11.40
CA THR A 43 -9.14 -17.11 11.75
C THR A 43 -8.12 -16.53 12.73
N HIS A 44 -8.18 -15.23 13.03
CA HIS A 44 -7.22 -14.54 13.88
C HIS A 44 -7.87 -13.81 15.05
N ASP A 45 -7.09 -13.59 16.10
CA ASP A 45 -7.48 -12.81 17.28
C ASP A 45 -7.57 -11.32 16.93
N THR A 46 -8.79 -10.79 16.89
CA THR A 46 -9.08 -9.40 16.52
C THR A 46 -8.91 -8.41 17.67
N SER A 47 -8.51 -8.87 18.87
CA SER A 47 -8.15 -7.99 19.98
C SER A 47 -6.70 -7.51 19.92
N LYS A 48 -5.88 -8.10 19.04
CA LYS A 48 -4.48 -7.71 18.84
C LYS A 48 -4.38 -6.32 18.22
N PRO A 49 -3.34 -5.55 18.57
CA PRO A 49 -3.11 -4.27 17.95
C PRO A 49 -2.77 -4.45 16.47
N LEU A 50 -3.24 -3.51 15.66
CA LEU A 50 -2.92 -3.41 14.24
C LEU A 50 -1.88 -2.31 14.03
N PHE A 51 -0.89 -2.60 13.20
CA PHE A 51 0.05 -1.63 12.67
C PHE A 51 -0.48 -1.20 11.30
N PHE A 52 -0.61 0.11 11.10
CA PHE A 52 -1.11 0.72 9.88
C PHE A 52 -0.07 1.66 9.32
N ASP A 53 0.20 1.50 8.03
CA ASP A 53 1.12 2.36 7.29
C ASP A 53 0.50 2.76 5.95
N THR A 54 0.85 3.96 5.48
CA THR A 54 0.37 4.50 4.21
C THR A 54 1.43 5.29 3.49
N GLU A 55 1.46 5.15 2.17
CA GLU A 55 2.16 6.09 1.30
C GLU A 55 1.16 7.04 0.64
N THR A 56 1.60 8.28 0.41
CA THR A 56 0.77 9.34 -0.18
C THR A 56 1.50 10.02 -1.34
N THR A 57 0.73 10.63 -2.23
CA THR A 57 1.26 11.51 -3.30
C THR A 57 2.05 12.72 -2.75
N GLY A 58 1.90 13.05 -1.46
CA GLY A 58 2.58 14.17 -0.79
C GLY A 58 2.01 14.43 0.61
N GLY A 59 2.45 15.50 1.26
CA GLY A 59 2.04 15.87 2.64
C GLY A 59 1.01 17.00 2.74
N GLY A 60 0.44 17.45 1.62
CA GLY A 60 -0.50 18.56 1.53
C GLY A 60 -1.96 18.12 1.73
N ARG A 61 -2.85 19.11 1.94
CA ARG A 61 -4.29 18.89 2.20
C ARG A 61 -5.04 18.11 1.12
N ASN A 62 -4.53 18.10 -0.11
CA ASN A 62 -5.20 17.48 -1.23
C ASN A 62 -4.53 16.18 -1.66
N ASP A 63 -3.40 15.80 -1.06
CA ASP A 63 -2.67 14.60 -1.44
C ASP A 63 -3.46 13.34 -1.08
N GLN A 64 -3.40 12.36 -1.97
CA GLN A 64 -4.13 11.10 -1.87
C GLN A 64 -3.22 9.98 -1.38
N ILE A 65 -3.78 9.05 -0.63
CA ILE A 65 -3.16 7.76 -0.29
C ILE A 65 -3.02 6.93 -1.56
N ILE A 66 -1.85 6.33 -1.74
CA ILE A 66 -1.48 5.50 -2.91
C ILE A 66 -1.02 4.10 -2.51
N GLU A 67 -0.83 3.85 -1.21
CA GLU A 67 -0.58 2.52 -0.66
C GLU A 67 -1.19 2.43 0.72
N ILE A 68 -1.72 1.25 1.06
CA ILE A 68 -2.19 0.92 2.40
C ILE A 68 -1.60 -0.44 2.79
N ALA A 69 -1.05 -0.52 3.99
CA ALA A 69 -0.62 -1.76 4.61
C ALA A 69 -1.16 -1.91 6.04
N PHE A 70 -1.61 -3.13 6.38
CA PHE A 70 -1.96 -3.53 7.75
C PHE A 70 -1.27 -4.84 8.11
N CYS A 71 -0.74 -4.91 9.32
CA CYS A 71 -0.35 -6.18 9.93
C CYS A 71 -0.69 -6.21 11.44
N ASP A 72 -0.79 -7.41 12.01
CA ASP A 72 -0.95 -7.58 13.45
C ASP A 72 0.40 -7.58 14.19
N SER A 73 0.35 -7.71 15.52
CA SER A 73 1.56 -7.82 16.36
C SER A 73 2.42 -9.06 16.14
N ASP A 74 1.86 -10.10 15.51
CA ASP A 74 2.58 -11.32 15.17
C ASP A 74 3.17 -11.26 13.74
N ARG A 75 3.02 -10.11 13.07
CA ARG A 75 3.48 -9.82 11.71
C ARG A 75 2.69 -10.56 10.63
N HIS A 76 1.45 -10.98 10.91
CA HIS A 76 0.54 -11.43 9.88
C HIS A 76 0.12 -10.22 9.03
N VAL A 77 0.50 -10.22 7.75
CA VAL A 77 0.07 -9.20 6.80
C VAL A 77 -1.38 -9.45 6.42
N ILE A 78 -2.23 -8.44 6.62
CA ILE A 78 -3.66 -8.49 6.31
C ILE A 78 -3.91 -7.84 4.96
N ILE A 79 -3.31 -6.66 4.74
CA ILE A 79 -3.32 -5.91 3.48
C ILE A 79 -1.91 -5.38 3.24
N ASP A 80 -1.49 -5.44 1.98
CA ASP A 80 -0.34 -4.72 1.44
C ASP A 80 -0.69 -4.46 -0.04
N THR A 81 -1.10 -3.24 -0.35
CA THR A 81 -1.71 -2.96 -1.65
C THR A 81 -1.57 -1.52 -2.12
N LEU A 82 -1.34 -1.36 -3.43
CA LEU A 82 -1.37 -0.07 -4.11
C LEU A 82 -2.81 0.36 -4.38
N ILE A 83 -3.06 1.66 -4.23
CA ILE A 83 -4.35 2.29 -4.44
C ILE A 83 -4.29 3.20 -5.67
N TYR A 84 -5.28 3.07 -6.55
CA TYR A 84 -5.36 3.91 -7.75
C TYR A 84 -5.51 5.41 -7.40
N THR A 85 -4.75 6.25 -8.10
CA THR A 85 -4.91 7.70 -8.08
C THR A 85 -4.68 8.31 -9.46
N ASP A 86 -5.39 9.40 -9.75
CA ASP A 86 -5.12 10.30 -10.87
C ASP A 86 -4.27 11.51 -10.46
N ARG A 87 -3.90 11.60 -9.17
CA ARG A 87 -3.07 12.67 -8.64
C ARG A 87 -1.59 12.32 -8.83
N PRO A 88 -0.79 13.22 -9.41
CA PRO A 88 0.65 13.00 -9.51
C PRO A 88 1.30 13.05 -8.12
N SER A 89 2.23 12.13 -7.86
CA SER A 89 3.11 12.21 -6.70
C SER A 89 4.08 13.38 -6.82
N SER A 90 4.27 14.08 -5.71
CA SER A 90 5.32 15.08 -5.59
C SER A 90 6.72 14.42 -5.71
N PRO A 91 7.74 15.14 -6.20
CA PRO A 91 9.10 14.60 -6.25
C PRO A 91 9.63 14.16 -4.87
N GLY A 92 9.20 14.84 -3.80
CA GLY A 92 9.55 14.48 -2.43
C GLY A 92 8.95 13.15 -1.99
N ALA A 93 7.68 12.91 -2.29
CA ALA A 93 7.01 11.63 -2.01
C ALA A 93 7.71 10.49 -2.77
N PHE A 94 7.91 10.65 -4.09
CA PHE A 94 8.61 9.64 -4.89
C PHE A 94 10.00 9.30 -4.33
N LYS A 95 10.76 10.31 -3.88
CA LYS A 95 12.08 10.09 -3.28
C LYS A 95 12.04 9.24 -2.00
N VAL A 96 10.93 9.30 -1.25
CA VAL A 96 10.75 8.55 0.01
C VAL A 96 10.32 7.12 -0.28
N HIS A 97 9.24 6.93 -1.04
CA HIS A 97 8.58 5.62 -1.16
C HIS A 97 8.93 4.86 -2.45
N GLY A 98 9.44 5.53 -3.49
CA GLY A 98 9.90 4.89 -4.73
C GLY A 98 8.81 4.28 -5.64
N ILE A 99 7.54 4.63 -5.42
CA ILE A 99 6.40 4.14 -6.22
C ILE A 99 6.25 5.05 -7.43
N TYR A 100 6.32 4.45 -8.62
CA TYR A 100 6.24 5.16 -9.88
C TYR A 100 4.78 5.36 -10.32
N PRO A 101 4.47 6.46 -11.02
CA PRO A 101 3.10 6.74 -11.48
C PRO A 101 2.46 5.60 -12.30
N HIS A 102 3.25 4.86 -13.09
CA HIS A 102 2.70 3.78 -13.91
C HIS A 102 2.15 2.61 -13.07
N GLU A 103 2.68 2.39 -11.87
CA GLU A 103 2.20 1.36 -10.94
C GLU A 103 0.81 1.69 -10.36
N LEU A 104 0.46 2.98 -10.34
CA LEU A 104 -0.81 3.50 -9.81
C LEU A 104 -1.91 3.63 -10.88
N ILE A 105 -1.55 3.54 -12.17
CA ILE A 105 -2.43 3.86 -13.32
C ILE A 105 -2.78 2.61 -14.15
N GLU A 106 -2.16 1.46 -13.89
CA GLU A 106 -2.39 0.26 -14.70
C GLU A 106 -3.79 -0.34 -14.47
N GLY A 107 -4.72 0.05 -15.35
CA GLY A 107 -6.14 -0.38 -15.32
C GLY A 107 -7.04 0.17 -16.44
N ARG A 108 -6.58 1.17 -17.22
CA ARG A 108 -7.39 1.78 -18.30
C ARG A 108 -6.75 1.86 -19.68
N LEU A 109 -5.60 1.21 -19.92
CA LEU A 109 -5.08 1.05 -21.28
C LEU A 109 -5.70 -0.20 -21.94
N GLY A 110 -7.02 -0.19 -22.05
CA GLY A 110 -7.69 -0.93 -23.11
C GLY A 110 -7.45 -0.14 -24.40
N PHE A 111 -6.59 -0.67 -25.27
CA PHE A 111 -6.51 -0.21 -26.65
C PHE A 111 -7.92 -0.30 -27.25
N ALA A 112 -8.49 0.86 -27.59
CA ALA A 112 -9.63 0.98 -28.51
C ALA A 112 -9.09 1.23 -29.92
#